data_AF-A0A525L5K9-F1
#
_entry.id   AF-A0A525L5K9-F1
#
_cell.length_a   1.000
_cell.length_b   1.000
_cell.length_c   1.000
_cell.angle_alpha   90.00
_cell.angle_beta   90.00
_cell.angle_gamma   90.00
#
_symmetry.space_group_name_H-M   'P 1'
#
loop_
_entity.id
_entity.type
_entity.pdbx_description
1 polymer ?
#
loop_
_entity_poly.entity_id
_entity_poly.type
_entity_poly.pdbx_seq_one_letter_code
_entity_poly.pdbx_strand_id
1 'polypeptide(L)'
;MDKLGLIAGGGGLPAEIADHCQRVGRPFFVIRLKGFAGVEVAGFPGADVGLAELGKCIRLLKREGCSSVCLAGTVSRPDFSTLIPDGRGLLALPGAIRAARQGDDALLRFLVGEFEKEGLLVEGAHEVTDDLTLPAGPLGAHAAGEAHMADVIRAMEVARAIGQQDIGQAAVVCRGLVLGVEAQEGTAALLQRVAGLPQALRGGAGARAGVLAKAPKPIQEVRVDMPVIGPETIAAAARAGLAGVVGEADRLLVLDRAATIAAADTLGLFILGLEPDPT
;
A
#
# COMPACT_ATOMS: atom_id res chain seq x y z
N MET A 1 25.57 -0.87 6.71
CA MET A 1 24.11 -0.98 6.54
C MET A 1 23.71 -2.40 6.84
N ASP A 2 22.68 -2.54 7.66
CA ASP A 2 22.09 -3.81 8.03
C ASP A 2 21.44 -4.49 6.82
N LYS A 3 21.65 -5.81 6.71
CA LYS A 3 21.16 -6.58 5.56
C LYS A 3 19.65 -6.80 5.70
N LEU A 4 18.92 -6.38 4.67
CA LEU A 4 17.46 -6.42 4.65
C LEU A 4 16.93 -7.77 4.16
N GLY A 5 16.02 -8.38 4.90
CA GLY A 5 15.17 -9.47 4.44
C GLY A 5 13.90 -8.94 3.79
N LEU A 6 13.83 -8.90 2.47
CA LEU A 6 12.64 -8.44 1.77
C LEU A 6 11.65 -9.59 1.57
N ILE A 7 10.55 -9.60 2.30
CA ILE A 7 9.46 -10.57 2.13
C ILE A 7 8.52 -10.05 1.04
N ALA A 8 8.60 -10.65 -0.14
CA ALA A 8 7.94 -10.20 -1.36
C ALA A 8 6.61 -10.95 -1.60
N GLY A 9 5.50 -10.21 -1.51
CA GLY A 9 4.20 -10.54 -2.08
C GLY A 9 4.08 -10.10 -3.55
N GLY A 10 2.85 -9.86 -4.01
CA GLY A 10 2.58 -9.41 -5.38
C GLY A 10 2.67 -7.88 -5.58
N GLY A 11 2.61 -7.44 -6.84
CA GLY A 11 2.65 -6.02 -7.21
C GLY A 11 4.07 -5.45 -7.31
N GLY A 12 4.18 -4.17 -7.69
CA GLY A 12 5.49 -3.55 -8.02
C GLY A 12 6.37 -3.17 -6.82
N LEU A 13 5.80 -3.01 -5.62
CA LEU A 13 6.52 -2.49 -4.45
C LEU A 13 7.78 -3.32 -4.06
N PRO A 14 7.75 -4.66 -4.05
CA PRO A 14 8.94 -5.44 -3.74
C PRO A 14 10.10 -5.20 -4.71
N ALA A 15 9.82 -5.10 -6.01
CA ALA A 15 10.85 -4.84 -7.00
C ALA A 15 11.45 -3.44 -6.82
N GLU A 16 10.61 -2.43 -6.57
CA GLU A 16 11.06 -1.05 -6.34
C GLU A 16 11.97 -0.93 -5.10
N ILE A 17 11.66 -1.65 -4.02
CA ILE A 17 12.51 -1.73 -2.82
C ILE A 17 13.84 -2.44 -3.12
N ALA A 18 13.79 -3.55 -3.87
CA ALA A 18 14.99 -4.31 -4.24
C ALA A 18 15.93 -3.49 -5.15
N ASP A 19 15.37 -2.80 -6.15
CA ASP A 19 16.09 -1.88 -7.04
C ASP A 19 16.71 -0.72 -6.27
N HIS A 20 15.96 -0.13 -5.31
CA HIS A 20 16.51 0.89 -4.41
C HIS A 20 17.72 0.34 -3.65
N CYS A 21 17.58 -0.83 -3.02
CA CYS A 21 18.66 -1.46 -2.26
C CYS A 21 19.90 -1.73 -3.12
N GLN A 22 19.73 -2.18 -4.37
CA GLN A 22 20.84 -2.30 -5.33
C GLN A 22 21.50 -0.96 -5.63
N ARG A 23 20.71 0.07 -5.92
CA ARG A 23 21.18 1.42 -6.26
C ARG A 23 22.00 2.06 -5.15
N VAL A 24 21.56 1.93 -3.90
CA VAL A 24 22.26 2.50 -2.73
C VAL A 24 23.30 1.56 -2.12
N GLY A 25 23.47 0.36 -2.68
CA GLY A 25 24.42 -0.64 -2.18
C GLY A 25 24.03 -1.24 -0.82
N ARG A 26 22.76 -1.17 -0.42
CA ARG A 26 22.26 -1.83 0.79
C ARG A 26 22.15 -3.33 0.51
N PRO A 27 22.83 -4.21 1.28
CA PRO A 27 22.70 -5.64 1.09
C PRO A 27 21.28 -6.10 1.43
N PHE A 28 20.74 -7.02 0.64
CA PHE A 28 19.40 -7.57 0.87
C PHE A 28 19.29 -9.04 0.42
N PHE A 29 18.21 -9.70 0.84
CA PHE A 29 17.84 -11.05 0.43
C PHE A 29 16.32 -11.14 0.30
N VAL A 30 15.85 -11.61 -0.86
CA VAL A 30 14.41 -11.67 -1.17
C VAL A 30 13.82 -13.01 -0.76
N ILE A 31 12.82 -13.00 0.11
CA ILE A 31 11.95 -14.13 0.39
C ILE A 31 10.72 -14.01 -0.52
N ARG A 32 10.66 -14.85 -1.57
CA ARG A 32 9.56 -14.84 -2.54
C ARG A 32 8.41 -15.70 -2.04
N LEU A 33 7.27 -15.08 -1.76
CA LEU A 33 6.08 -15.82 -1.34
C LEU A 33 5.48 -16.55 -2.53
N LYS A 34 5.49 -17.89 -2.48
CA LYS A 34 4.94 -18.74 -3.54
C LYS A 34 3.47 -18.41 -3.79
N GLY A 35 3.12 -18.21 -5.05
CA GLY A 35 1.76 -17.85 -5.47
C GLY A 35 1.44 -16.36 -5.39
N PHE A 36 2.37 -15.52 -4.92
CA PHE A 36 2.19 -14.07 -4.82
C PHE A 36 3.31 -13.28 -5.50
N ALA A 37 4.57 -13.62 -5.21
CA ALA A 37 5.73 -12.93 -5.76
C ALA A 37 5.72 -12.96 -7.28
N GLY A 38 5.80 -11.78 -7.90
CA GLY A 38 5.84 -11.66 -9.35
C GLY A 38 7.22 -11.93 -9.96
N VAL A 39 7.28 -11.91 -11.29
CA VAL A 39 8.50 -12.19 -12.07
C VAL A 39 9.57 -11.11 -11.89
N GLU A 40 9.13 -9.89 -11.56
CA GLU A 40 9.95 -8.71 -11.32
C GLU A 40 10.98 -8.92 -10.21
N VAL A 41 10.70 -9.77 -9.22
CA VAL A 41 11.66 -10.09 -8.14
C VAL A 41 12.51 -11.33 -8.38
N ALA A 42 12.33 -12.04 -9.51
CA ALA A 42 13.01 -13.31 -9.77
C ALA A 42 14.53 -13.15 -9.95
N GLY A 43 14.98 -12.02 -10.50
CA GLY A 43 16.40 -11.75 -10.78
C GLY A 43 17.26 -11.43 -9.55
N PHE A 44 16.65 -11.12 -8.41
CA PHE A 44 17.38 -10.74 -7.19
C PHE A 44 17.95 -11.95 -6.43
N PRO A 45 18.94 -11.77 -5.54
CA PRO A 45 19.34 -12.83 -4.61
C PRO A 45 18.18 -13.17 -3.66
N GLY A 46 17.80 -14.44 -3.55
CA GLY A 46 16.64 -14.82 -2.74
C GLY A 46 16.29 -16.31 -2.77
N ALA A 47 15.18 -16.65 -2.12
CA ALA A 47 14.62 -18.01 -2.11
C ALA A 47 13.09 -18.00 -2.06
N ASP A 48 12.47 -19.06 -2.58
CA ASP A 48 11.03 -19.24 -2.56
C ASP A 48 10.54 -19.92 -1.27
N VAL A 49 9.52 -19.32 -0.66
CA VAL A 49 8.95 -19.74 0.62
C VAL A 49 7.43 -19.77 0.48
N GLY A 50 6.81 -20.87 0.90
CA GLY A 50 5.35 -20.97 0.98
C GLY A 50 4.81 -20.08 2.11
N LEU A 51 3.58 -19.60 1.97
CA LEU A 51 2.98 -18.67 2.93
C LEU A 51 2.96 -19.21 4.39
N ALA A 52 2.85 -20.53 4.56
CA ALA A 52 2.85 -21.19 5.88
C ALA A 52 4.22 -21.76 6.30
N GLU A 53 5.28 -21.55 5.51
CA GLU A 53 6.65 -22.02 5.82
C GLU A 53 7.41 -20.98 6.68
N LEU A 54 6.80 -20.51 7.78
CA LEU A 54 7.35 -19.43 8.63
C LEU A 54 8.72 -19.78 9.20
N GLY A 55 8.92 -21.01 9.68
CA GLY A 55 10.22 -21.43 10.20
C GLY A 55 11.31 -21.45 9.13
N LYS A 56 10.99 -21.88 7.92
CA LYS A 56 11.89 -21.83 6.76
C LYS A 56 12.27 -20.39 6.45
N CYS A 57 11.30 -19.48 6.42
CA CYS A 57 11.53 -18.05 6.23
C CYS A 57 12.59 -17.53 7.23
N ILE A 58 12.34 -17.71 8.53
CA ILE A 58 13.22 -17.24 9.61
C ILE A 58 14.62 -17.87 9.50
N ARG A 59 14.71 -19.18 9.23
CA ARG A 59 16.00 -19.88 9.07
C ARG A 59 16.80 -19.32 7.90
N LEU A 60 16.15 -19.05 6.76
CA LEU A 60 16.79 -18.45 5.59
C LEU A 60 17.31 -17.05 5.93
N LEU A 61 16.46 -16.20 6.51
CA LEU A 61 16.83 -14.83 6.90
C LEU A 61 18.05 -14.82 7.83
N LYS A 62 18.04 -15.64 8.88
CA LYS A 62 19.16 -15.78 9.82
C LYS A 62 20.43 -16.31 9.16
N ARG A 63 20.31 -17.34 8.31
CA ARG A 63 21.46 -17.90 7.57
C ARG A 63 22.10 -16.87 6.65
N GLU A 64 21.29 -16.05 6.00
CA GLU A 64 21.75 -14.98 5.10
C GLU A 64 22.27 -13.75 5.85
N GLY A 65 22.19 -13.74 7.19
CA GLY A 65 22.66 -12.63 8.03
C GLY A 65 21.78 -11.40 7.94
N CYS A 66 20.48 -11.56 7.66
CA CYS A 66 19.53 -10.45 7.71
C CYS A 66 19.25 -10.08 9.17
N SER A 67 19.44 -8.82 9.53
CA SER A 67 19.12 -8.29 10.86
C SER A 67 17.76 -7.58 10.89
N SER A 68 17.21 -7.27 9.71
CA SER A 68 15.90 -6.68 9.56
C SER A 68 15.07 -7.33 8.46
N VAL A 69 13.77 -7.08 8.46
CA VAL A 69 12.82 -7.54 7.46
C VAL A 69 11.89 -6.41 7.03
N CYS A 70 11.55 -6.37 5.74
CA CYS A 70 10.49 -5.51 5.22
C CYS A 70 9.47 -6.40 4.52
N LEU A 71 8.20 -6.24 4.89
CA LEU A 71 7.09 -6.92 4.22
C LEU A 71 6.55 -6.00 3.14
N ALA A 72 6.58 -6.44 1.89
CA ALA A 72 6.20 -5.63 0.75
C ALA A 72 5.34 -6.41 -0.23
N GLY A 73 4.36 -5.73 -0.81
CA GLY A 73 3.48 -6.28 -1.83
C GLY A 73 2.19 -6.90 -1.29
N THR A 74 1.27 -7.16 -2.20
CA THR A 74 -0.07 -7.65 -1.88
C THR A 74 -0.05 -9.14 -1.54
N VAL A 75 -0.69 -9.51 -0.43
CA VAL A 75 -0.93 -10.90 -0.05
C VAL A 75 -2.41 -11.06 0.30
N SER A 76 -3.14 -11.83 -0.51
CA SER A 76 -4.52 -12.16 -0.21
C SER A 76 -4.59 -13.14 0.96
N ARG A 77 -5.62 -13.00 1.79
CA ARG A 77 -5.87 -13.92 2.91
C ARG A 77 -5.96 -15.36 2.38
N PRO A 78 -5.13 -16.28 2.89
CA PRO A 78 -5.19 -17.66 2.45
C PRO A 78 -6.40 -18.38 3.02
N ASP A 79 -6.83 -19.44 2.35
CA ASP A 79 -7.63 -20.46 2.99
C ASP A 79 -6.74 -21.25 3.96
N PHE A 80 -6.88 -20.94 5.26
CA PHE A 80 -6.12 -21.58 6.32
C PHE A 80 -6.23 -23.11 6.34
N SER A 81 -7.32 -23.68 5.80
CA SER A 81 -7.51 -25.14 5.73
C SER A 81 -6.61 -25.83 4.69
N THR A 82 -6.16 -25.07 3.68
CA THR A 82 -5.30 -25.57 2.58
C THR A 82 -3.81 -25.37 2.85
N LEU A 83 -3.46 -24.68 3.93
CA LEU A 83 -2.08 -24.39 4.27
C LEU A 83 -1.36 -25.66 4.74
N ILE A 84 -0.14 -25.84 4.26
CA ILE A 84 0.79 -26.87 4.72
C ILE A 84 1.88 -26.18 5.54
N PRO A 85 1.69 -25.99 6.86
CA PRO A 85 2.65 -25.28 7.70
C PRO A 85 3.87 -26.13 8.03
N ASP A 86 5.02 -25.48 8.18
CA ASP A 86 6.18 -26.11 8.81
C ASP A 86 6.03 -26.15 10.34
N GLY A 87 6.95 -26.81 11.06
CA GLY A 87 6.80 -26.99 12.51
C GLY A 87 6.62 -25.67 13.29
N ARG A 88 7.29 -24.59 12.87
CA ARG A 88 7.12 -23.25 13.46
C ARG A 88 5.79 -22.63 13.02
N GLY A 89 5.42 -22.76 11.75
CA GLY A 89 4.12 -22.35 11.22
C GLY A 89 2.96 -22.99 11.96
N LEU A 90 3.06 -24.28 12.32
CA LEU A 90 2.01 -25.01 13.05
C LEU A 90 1.79 -24.43 14.46
N LEU A 91 2.86 -23.98 15.12
CA LEU A 91 2.77 -23.32 16.43
C LEU A 91 2.15 -21.91 16.33
N ALA A 92 2.43 -21.18 15.24
CA ALA A 92 1.90 -19.84 15.02
C ALA A 92 0.45 -19.83 14.48
N LEU A 93 0.04 -20.92 13.81
CA LEU A 93 -1.24 -21.01 13.08
C LEU A 93 -2.48 -20.68 13.94
N PRO A 94 -2.64 -21.17 15.19
CA PRO A 94 -3.79 -20.82 16.02
C PRO A 94 -3.87 -19.32 16.32
N GLY A 95 -2.71 -18.68 16.54
CA GLY A 95 -2.60 -17.24 16.75
C GLY A 95 -2.98 -16.45 15.50
N ALA A 96 -2.47 -16.87 14.34
CA ALA A 96 -2.81 -16.26 13.05
C ALA A 96 -4.31 -16.36 12.74
N ILE A 97 -4.94 -17.52 12.95
CA ILE A 97 -6.39 -17.71 12.75
C ILE A 97 -7.20 -16.79 13.67
N ARG A 98 -6.81 -16.70 14.96
CA ARG A 98 -7.47 -15.81 15.91
C ARG A 98 -7.32 -14.33 15.53
N ALA A 99 -6.15 -13.93 15.05
CA ALA A 99 -5.89 -12.57 14.60
C ALA A 99 -6.69 -12.23 13.34
N ALA A 100 -6.72 -13.13 12.35
CA ALA A 100 -7.46 -12.96 11.11
C ALA A 100 -8.99 -12.78 11.32
N ARG A 101 -9.55 -13.37 12.38
CA ARG A 101 -10.95 -13.14 12.77
C ARG A 101 -11.24 -11.73 13.28
N GLN A 102 -10.21 -10.99 13.70
CA GLN A 102 -10.32 -9.62 14.22
C GLN A 102 -10.07 -8.55 13.16
N GLY A 103 -9.60 -8.92 11.97
CA GLY A 103 -9.27 -8.01 10.87
C GLY A 103 -7.96 -8.38 10.19
N ASP A 104 -7.66 -7.73 9.06
CA ASP A 104 -6.38 -7.93 8.36
C ASP A 104 -5.22 -7.25 9.11
N ASP A 105 -5.43 -6.04 9.65
CA ASP A 105 -4.44 -5.32 10.46
C ASP A 105 -3.99 -6.14 11.68
N ALA A 106 -4.92 -6.86 12.32
CA ALA A 106 -4.62 -7.74 13.44
C ALA A 106 -3.73 -8.93 13.02
N LEU A 107 -3.98 -9.52 11.85
CA LEU A 107 -3.16 -10.60 11.29
C LEU A 107 -1.75 -10.10 10.95
N LEU A 108 -1.63 -8.94 10.33
CA LEU A 108 -0.35 -8.34 9.97
C LEU A 108 0.50 -8.04 11.20
N ARG A 109 -0.09 -7.42 12.24
CA ARG A 109 0.58 -7.21 13.53
C ARG A 109 1.05 -8.51 14.18
N PHE A 110 0.25 -9.57 14.11
CA PHE A 110 0.64 -10.87 14.62
C PHE A 110 1.89 -11.39 13.89
N LEU A 111 1.93 -11.28 12.56
CA LEU A 111 3.09 -11.69 11.76
C LEU A 111 4.33 -10.86 12.08
N VAL A 112 4.19 -9.54 12.20
CA VAL A 112 5.27 -8.63 12.65
C VAL A 112 5.85 -9.10 13.98
N GLY A 113 4.98 -9.37 14.95
CA GLY A 113 5.39 -9.88 16.26
C GLY A 113 6.11 -11.23 16.22
N GLU A 114 5.80 -12.11 15.27
CA GLU A 114 6.53 -13.38 15.10
C GLU A 114 7.97 -13.17 14.60
N PHE A 115 8.21 -12.17 13.74
CA PHE A 115 9.58 -11.81 13.32
C PHE A 115 10.35 -11.12 14.44
N GLU A 116 9.71 -10.19 15.17
CA GLU A 116 10.33 -9.48 16.30
C GLU A 116 10.75 -10.44 17.43
N LYS A 117 9.93 -11.47 17.73
CA LYS A 117 10.29 -12.54 18.69
C LYS A 117 11.56 -13.31 18.31
N GLU A 118 11.90 -13.34 17.03
CA GLU A 118 13.08 -14.02 16.51
C GLU A 118 14.32 -13.11 16.46
N GLY A 119 14.19 -11.85 16.88
CA GLY A 119 15.25 -10.84 16.91
C GLY A 119 15.44 -10.10 15.59
N LEU A 120 14.47 -10.16 14.68
CA LEU A 120 14.50 -9.42 13.41
C LEU A 120 13.79 -8.08 13.60
N LEU A 121 14.47 -6.98 13.25
CA LEU A 121 13.85 -5.66 13.19
C LEU A 121 12.87 -5.62 12.02
N VAL A 122 11.61 -5.23 12.25
CA VAL A 122 10.66 -5.04 11.15
C VAL A 122 10.69 -3.58 10.72
N GLU A 123 11.13 -3.34 9.48
CA GLU A 123 11.22 -2.04 8.84
C GLU A 123 10.02 -1.80 7.92
N GLY A 124 9.55 -0.56 7.92
CA GLY A 124 8.54 -0.11 6.99
C GLY A 124 9.07 0.08 5.57
N ALA A 125 8.25 -0.14 4.54
CA ALA A 125 8.65 0.17 3.16
C ALA A 125 9.10 1.64 3.00
N HIS A 126 8.47 2.55 3.74
CA HIS A 126 8.81 3.97 3.82
C HIS A 126 10.15 4.23 4.55
N GLU A 127 10.54 3.39 5.49
CA GLU A 127 11.82 3.48 6.22
C GLU A 127 13.00 2.96 5.38
N VAL A 128 12.71 2.07 4.43
CA VAL A 128 13.73 1.54 3.51
C VAL A 128 14.11 2.56 2.44
N THR A 129 13.20 3.49 2.09
CA THR A 129 13.41 4.47 1.03
C THR A 129 12.50 5.70 1.18
N ASP A 130 13.11 6.82 1.56
CA ASP A 130 12.44 8.13 1.67
C ASP A 130 11.83 8.61 0.33
N ASP A 131 12.35 8.11 -0.80
CA ASP A 131 11.86 8.45 -2.14
C ASP A 131 10.49 7.85 -2.47
N LEU A 132 9.90 7.00 -1.62
CA LEU A 132 8.60 6.36 -1.91
C LEU A 132 7.39 7.11 -1.34
N THR A 133 7.56 7.99 -0.35
CA THR A 133 6.39 8.61 0.30
C THR A 133 5.91 9.85 -0.41
N LEU A 134 4.60 10.10 -0.39
CA LEU A 134 4.03 11.34 -0.90
C LEU A 134 4.54 12.52 -0.04
N PRO A 135 5.24 13.52 -0.61
CA PRO A 135 5.68 14.68 0.14
C PRO A 135 4.49 15.61 0.46
N ALA A 136 4.67 16.50 1.44
CA ALA A 136 3.73 17.59 1.67
C ALA A 136 3.67 18.54 0.46
N GLY A 137 2.45 18.95 0.11
CA GLY A 137 2.20 19.83 -1.03
C GLY A 137 1.97 19.09 -2.36
N PRO A 138 1.97 19.82 -3.49
CA PRO A 138 1.69 19.24 -4.79
C PRO A 138 2.83 18.34 -5.28
N LEU A 139 2.47 17.25 -5.94
CA LEU A 139 3.39 16.37 -6.66
C LEU A 139 3.02 16.37 -8.15
N GLY A 140 3.92 16.90 -8.99
CA GLY A 140 3.72 17.08 -10.43
C GLY A 140 3.46 18.53 -10.83
N ALA A 141 2.99 18.74 -12.06
CA ALA A 141 2.78 20.05 -12.67
C ALA A 141 1.42 20.70 -12.31
N HIS A 142 0.44 19.91 -11.87
CA HIS A 142 -0.91 20.38 -11.55
C HIS A 142 -1.11 20.50 -10.03
N ALA A 143 -1.71 21.61 -9.60
CA ALA A 143 -2.07 21.86 -8.21
C ALA A 143 -3.59 21.86 -8.02
N ALA A 144 -4.05 21.54 -6.81
CA ALA A 144 -5.45 21.68 -6.44
C ALA A 144 -5.84 23.16 -6.42
N GLY A 145 -6.72 23.57 -7.34
CA GLY A 145 -7.33 24.91 -7.31
C GLY A 145 -8.33 25.05 -6.16
N GLU A 146 -8.71 26.30 -5.85
CA GLU A 146 -9.68 26.61 -4.77
C GLU A 146 -10.99 25.83 -4.89
N ALA A 147 -11.47 25.63 -6.13
CA ALA A 147 -12.70 24.89 -6.41
C ALA A 147 -12.66 23.40 -6.02
N HIS A 148 -11.47 22.83 -5.79
CA HIS A 148 -11.29 21.42 -5.43
C HIS A 148 -11.00 21.23 -3.94
N MET A 149 -10.64 22.29 -3.21
CA MET A 149 -10.19 22.16 -1.83
C MET A 149 -11.30 21.65 -0.89
N ALA A 150 -12.55 22.03 -1.14
CA ALA A 150 -13.69 21.50 -0.39
C ALA A 150 -13.84 19.98 -0.55
N ASP A 151 -13.64 19.46 -1.77
CA ASP A 151 -13.67 18.01 -2.03
C ASP A 151 -12.44 17.31 -1.44
N VAL A 152 -11.26 17.94 -1.48
CA VAL A 152 -10.04 17.43 -0.84
C VAL A 152 -10.26 17.17 0.65
N ILE A 153 -10.72 18.19 1.38
CA ILE A 153 -10.95 18.10 2.83
C ILE A 153 -12.01 17.04 3.12
N ARG A 154 -13.16 17.11 2.43
CA ARG A 154 -14.27 16.17 2.61
C ARG A 154 -13.88 14.73 2.30
N ALA A 155 -13.11 14.48 1.25
CA ALA A 155 -12.67 13.14 0.88
C ALA A 155 -11.74 12.55 1.96
N MET A 156 -10.82 13.35 2.49
CA MET A 156 -9.92 12.93 3.57
C MET A 156 -10.66 12.64 4.87
N GLU A 157 -11.63 13.48 5.26
CA GLU A 157 -12.51 13.21 6.41
C GLU A 157 -13.21 11.85 6.28
N VAL A 158 -13.78 11.57 5.10
CA VAL A 158 -14.49 10.32 4.85
C VAL A 158 -13.54 9.13 4.84
N ALA A 159 -12.37 9.24 4.19
CA ALA A 159 -11.35 8.19 4.17
C ALA A 159 -10.85 7.84 5.59
N ARG A 160 -10.62 8.86 6.43
CA ARG A 160 -10.25 8.67 7.85
C ARG A 160 -11.38 8.00 8.64
N ALA A 161 -12.64 8.43 8.44
CA ALA A 161 -13.79 7.89 9.15
C ALA A 161 -14.05 6.41 8.83
N ILE A 162 -13.96 5.99 7.56
CA ILE A 162 -14.09 4.57 7.20
C ILE A 162 -12.90 3.75 7.69
N GLY A 163 -11.70 4.35 7.73
CA GLY A 163 -10.49 3.71 8.26
C GLY A 163 -10.56 3.46 9.77
N GLN A 164 -11.19 4.37 10.53
CA GLN A 164 -11.45 4.17 11.96
C GLN A 164 -12.34 2.96 12.25
N GLN A 165 -13.17 2.55 11.29
CA GLN A 165 -14.08 1.40 11.41
C GLN A 165 -13.51 0.12 10.79
N ASP A 166 -12.25 0.13 10.34
CA ASP A 166 -11.60 -0.98 9.63
C ASP A 166 -12.37 -1.42 8.35
N ILE A 167 -13.08 -0.50 7.71
CA ILE A 167 -13.86 -0.81 6.49
C ILE A 167 -12.94 -0.81 5.26
N GLY A 168 -12.15 0.26 5.11
CA GLY A 168 -11.27 0.50 3.97
C GLY A 168 -10.47 1.77 4.21
N GLN A 169 -9.74 2.22 3.18
CA GLN A 169 -8.76 3.31 3.33
C GLN A 169 -8.87 4.40 2.26
N ALA A 170 -9.93 4.38 1.43
CA ALA A 170 -10.13 5.36 0.37
C ALA A 170 -11.58 5.80 0.20
N ALA A 171 -11.75 7.06 -0.21
CA ALA A 171 -13.06 7.63 -0.51
C ALA A 171 -12.98 8.54 -1.73
N VAL A 172 -14.07 8.62 -2.49
CA VAL A 172 -14.23 9.54 -3.62
C VAL A 172 -15.36 10.52 -3.32
N VAL A 173 -15.03 11.81 -3.36
CA VAL A 173 -15.99 12.90 -3.21
C VAL A 173 -15.97 13.76 -4.46
N CYS A 174 -17.14 14.22 -4.91
CA CYS A 174 -17.25 15.17 -6.02
C CYS A 174 -18.32 16.20 -5.71
N ARG A 175 -17.95 17.48 -5.70
CA ARG A 175 -18.83 18.62 -5.40
C ARG A 175 -19.56 18.42 -4.05
N GLY A 176 -18.83 17.95 -3.03
CA GLY A 176 -19.32 17.64 -1.68
C GLY A 176 -20.07 16.32 -1.53
N LEU A 177 -20.40 15.63 -2.62
CA LEU A 177 -21.12 14.35 -2.61
C LEU A 177 -20.14 13.18 -2.53
N VAL A 178 -20.32 12.30 -1.54
CA VAL A 178 -19.58 11.03 -1.48
C VAL A 178 -20.10 10.10 -2.57
N LEU A 179 -19.28 9.83 -3.58
CA LEU A 179 -19.64 8.97 -4.71
C LEU A 179 -19.30 7.50 -4.45
N GLY A 180 -18.34 7.25 -3.56
CA GLY A 180 -18.00 5.91 -3.14
C GLY A 180 -16.96 5.88 -2.02
N VAL A 181 -17.03 4.82 -1.24
CA VAL A 181 -16.02 4.45 -0.23
C VAL A 181 -15.47 3.07 -0.61
N GLU A 182 -14.18 2.88 -0.37
CA GLU A 182 -13.50 1.59 -0.51
C GLU A 182 -13.86 0.71 0.68
N ALA A 183 -14.09 -0.56 0.40
CA ALA A 183 -14.03 -1.64 1.38
C ALA A 183 -13.09 -2.73 0.85
N GLN A 184 -13.47 -4.00 0.98
CA GLN A 184 -12.64 -5.13 0.59
C GLN A 184 -12.46 -5.28 -0.94
N GLU A 185 -13.17 -4.50 -1.77
CA GLU A 185 -13.00 -4.54 -3.22
C GLU A 185 -11.70 -3.85 -3.70
N GLY A 186 -11.12 -2.98 -2.87
CA GLY A 186 -9.93 -2.21 -3.19
C GLY A 186 -10.18 -0.99 -4.09
N THR A 187 -9.18 -0.12 -4.16
CA THR A 187 -9.29 1.19 -4.83
C THR A 187 -9.62 1.09 -6.33
N ALA A 188 -9.10 0.07 -7.02
CA ALA A 188 -9.34 -0.10 -8.45
C ALA A 188 -10.83 -0.34 -8.77
N ALA A 189 -11.49 -1.22 -8.01
CA ALA A 189 -12.92 -1.51 -8.16
C ALA A 189 -13.79 -0.32 -7.71
N LEU A 190 -13.37 0.42 -6.67
CA LEU A 190 -14.01 1.69 -6.29
C LEU A 190 -14.00 2.68 -7.46
N LEU A 191 -12.84 2.94 -8.07
CA LEU A 191 -12.72 3.89 -9.17
C LEU A 191 -13.49 3.44 -10.42
N GLN A 192 -13.51 2.13 -10.71
CA GLN A 192 -14.34 1.56 -11.77
C GLN A 192 -15.83 1.81 -11.53
N ARG A 193 -16.31 1.60 -10.29
CA ARG A 193 -17.70 1.89 -9.90
C ARG A 193 -18.03 3.36 -10.05
N VAL A 194 -17.14 4.26 -9.62
CA VAL A 194 -17.32 5.72 -9.80
C VAL A 194 -17.37 6.10 -11.28
N ALA A 195 -16.53 5.53 -12.13
CA ALA A 195 -16.57 5.79 -13.58
C ALA A 195 -17.91 5.38 -14.22
N GLY A 196 -18.55 4.34 -13.68
CA GLY A 196 -19.88 3.86 -14.09
C GLY A 196 -21.06 4.69 -13.58
N LEU A 197 -20.85 5.66 -12.68
CA LEU A 197 -21.92 6.53 -12.19
C LEU A 197 -22.42 7.51 -13.28
N PRO A 198 -23.67 7.99 -13.18
CA PRO A 198 -24.21 9.01 -14.08
C PRO A 198 -23.29 10.22 -14.21
N GLN A 199 -23.05 10.68 -15.44
CA GLN A 199 -22.14 11.80 -15.75
C GLN A 199 -22.50 13.10 -15.00
N ALA A 200 -23.77 13.30 -14.65
CA ALA A 200 -24.21 14.46 -13.87
C ALA A 200 -23.62 14.51 -12.45
N LEU A 201 -23.27 13.36 -11.86
CA LEU A 201 -22.77 13.25 -10.49
C LEU A 201 -21.24 13.41 -10.38
N ARG A 202 -20.53 13.30 -11.50
CA ARG A 202 -19.05 13.29 -11.53
C ARG A 202 -18.47 14.28 -12.52
N GLY A 203 -17.15 14.47 -12.48
CA GLY A 203 -16.43 15.20 -13.52
C GLY A 203 -16.37 14.43 -14.84
N GLY A 204 -15.83 15.10 -15.86
CA GLY A 204 -15.59 14.51 -17.18
C GLY A 204 -14.26 15.00 -17.76
N ALA A 205 -13.83 14.43 -18.89
CA ALA A 205 -12.54 14.75 -19.49
C ALA A 205 -12.35 16.24 -19.81
N GLY A 206 -13.42 16.95 -20.21
CA GLY A 206 -13.38 18.38 -20.48
C GLY A 206 -13.61 19.30 -19.26
N ALA A 207 -14.01 18.74 -18.13
CA ALA A 207 -14.28 19.47 -16.89
C ALA A 207 -14.15 18.50 -15.71
N ARG A 208 -12.90 18.27 -15.28
CA ARG A 208 -12.59 17.36 -14.18
C ARG A 208 -13.16 17.89 -12.87
N ALA A 209 -13.69 16.99 -12.05
CA ALA A 209 -14.24 17.33 -10.74
C ALA A 209 -14.21 16.11 -9.82
N GLY A 210 -14.08 16.37 -8.52
CA GLY A 210 -13.96 15.35 -7.49
C GLY A 210 -12.55 14.84 -7.28
N VAL A 211 -12.38 14.21 -6.13
CA VAL A 211 -11.09 13.85 -5.54
C VAL A 211 -11.18 12.44 -4.98
N LEU A 212 -10.15 11.64 -5.27
CA LEU A 212 -9.87 10.40 -4.54
C LEU A 212 -8.99 10.73 -3.34
N ALA A 213 -9.42 10.44 -2.13
CA ALA A 213 -8.58 10.44 -0.95
C ALA A 213 -8.17 9.02 -0.57
N LYS A 214 -6.91 8.83 -0.18
CA LYS A 214 -6.44 7.63 0.53
C LYS A 214 -5.74 8.05 1.82
N ALA A 215 -6.13 7.46 2.94
CA ALA A 215 -5.56 7.74 4.25
C ALA A 215 -5.27 6.42 4.97
N PRO A 216 -4.15 6.30 5.70
CA PRO A 216 -3.90 5.12 6.53
C PRO A 216 -4.99 4.99 7.59
N LYS A 217 -5.33 3.75 7.96
CA LYS A 217 -6.25 3.53 9.08
C LYS A 217 -5.52 3.91 10.38
N PRO A 218 -6.17 4.54 11.37
CA PRO A 218 -5.51 4.87 12.64
C PRO A 218 -4.97 3.65 13.39
N ILE A 219 -5.59 2.50 13.17
CA ILE A 219 -5.18 1.21 13.73
C ILE A 219 -4.27 0.42 12.79
N GLN A 220 -3.76 0.99 11.69
CA GLN A 220 -2.95 0.26 10.73
C GLN A 220 -1.51 0.08 11.25
N GLU A 221 -0.91 -1.07 10.95
CA GLU A 221 0.54 -1.24 11.11
C GLU A 221 1.23 -0.65 9.87
N VAL A 222 1.52 0.66 9.92
CA VAL A 222 2.03 1.45 8.79
C VAL A 222 3.37 0.96 8.24
N ARG A 223 4.13 0.15 9.01
CA ARG A 223 5.35 -0.51 8.53
C ARG A 223 5.04 -1.51 7.42
N VAL A 224 3.93 -2.23 7.51
CA VAL A 224 3.63 -3.34 6.61
C VAL A 224 2.42 -3.12 5.72
N ASP A 225 1.60 -2.12 6.04
CA ASP A 225 0.39 -1.81 5.28
C ASP A 225 0.17 -0.29 5.25
N MET A 226 0.80 0.36 4.27
CA MET A 226 0.60 1.78 3.99
C MET A 226 -0.22 1.91 2.70
N PRO A 227 -1.17 2.86 2.60
CA PRO A 227 -1.93 3.02 1.38
C PRO A 227 -1.02 3.41 0.21
N VAL A 228 -1.31 2.85 -0.96
CA VAL A 228 -0.47 2.98 -2.16
C VAL A 228 -1.23 3.64 -3.30
N ILE A 229 -0.54 4.49 -4.05
CA ILE A 229 -0.94 4.99 -5.38
C ILE A 229 0.16 4.67 -6.40
N GLY A 230 -0.20 4.64 -7.67
CA GLY A 230 0.73 4.43 -8.78
C GLY A 230 0.10 4.88 -10.10
N PRO A 231 0.76 4.61 -11.24
CA PRO A 231 0.31 5.07 -12.55
C PRO A 231 -1.10 4.55 -12.90
N GLU A 232 -1.41 3.31 -12.48
CA GLU A 232 -2.73 2.71 -12.67
C GLU A 232 -3.84 3.44 -11.90
N THR A 233 -3.55 3.87 -10.66
CA THR A 233 -4.48 4.66 -9.84
C THR A 233 -4.78 5.99 -10.51
N ILE A 234 -3.76 6.68 -11.04
CA ILE A 234 -3.93 7.93 -11.77
C ILE A 234 -4.77 7.72 -13.03
N ALA A 235 -4.48 6.68 -13.81
CA ALA A 235 -5.26 6.36 -15.01
C ALA A 235 -6.72 6.03 -14.66
N ALA A 236 -6.97 5.31 -13.57
CA ALA A 236 -8.32 4.98 -13.11
C ALA A 236 -9.08 6.22 -12.60
N ALA A 237 -8.42 7.09 -11.81
CA ALA A 237 -8.99 8.36 -11.37
C ALA A 237 -9.34 9.27 -12.56
N ALA A 238 -8.46 9.30 -13.57
CA ALA A 238 -8.70 10.05 -14.79
C ALA A 238 -9.93 9.54 -15.57
N ARG A 239 -10.10 8.21 -15.68
CA ARG A 239 -11.28 7.58 -16.30
C ARG A 239 -12.56 7.86 -15.53
N ALA A 240 -12.49 7.96 -14.20
CA ALA A 240 -13.60 8.36 -13.34
C ALA A 240 -13.95 9.87 -13.46
N GLY A 241 -13.18 10.65 -14.22
CA GLY A 241 -13.40 12.08 -14.42
C GLY A 241 -12.94 12.94 -13.23
N LEU A 242 -12.15 12.37 -12.32
CA LEU A 242 -11.64 13.07 -11.14
C LEU A 242 -10.61 14.13 -11.52
N ALA A 243 -10.49 15.15 -10.67
CA ALA A 243 -9.54 16.25 -10.79
C ALA A 243 -8.20 15.94 -10.12
N GLY A 244 -8.17 15.04 -9.13
CA GLY A 244 -6.92 14.67 -8.50
C GLY A 244 -7.04 13.59 -7.43
N VAL A 245 -5.88 13.28 -6.85
CA VAL A 245 -5.70 12.31 -5.77
C VAL A 245 -5.04 13.02 -4.59
N VAL A 246 -5.49 12.72 -3.38
CA VAL A 246 -4.94 13.26 -2.14
C VAL A 246 -4.61 12.14 -1.16
N GLY A 247 -3.56 12.33 -0.37
CA GLY A 247 -3.27 11.50 0.79
C GLY A 247 -2.54 12.28 1.88
N GLU A 248 -2.25 11.59 2.97
CA GLU A 248 -1.42 12.16 4.04
C GLU A 248 0.06 12.10 3.62
N ALA A 249 0.76 13.22 3.78
CA ALA A 249 2.19 13.31 3.57
C ALA A 249 2.92 12.28 4.45
N ASP A 250 3.95 11.66 3.91
CA ASP A 250 4.77 10.64 4.56
C ASP A 250 4.01 9.36 4.99
N ARG A 251 2.73 9.24 4.63
CA ARG A 251 1.87 8.09 4.96
C ARG A 251 1.10 7.54 3.76
N LEU A 252 1.57 7.84 2.56
CA LEU A 252 1.09 7.29 1.31
C LEU A 252 2.27 6.93 0.43
N LEU A 253 2.33 5.69 -0.07
CA LEU A 253 3.37 5.27 -1.01
C LEU A 253 2.99 5.64 -2.44
N VAL A 254 3.98 6.12 -3.20
CA VAL A 254 3.88 6.48 -4.62
C VAL A 254 4.77 5.53 -5.42
N LEU A 255 4.17 4.46 -5.96
CA LEU A 255 4.89 3.50 -6.81
C LEU A 255 5.26 4.14 -8.14
N ASP A 256 6.46 3.82 -8.63
CA ASP A 256 7.03 4.35 -9.86
C ASP A 256 6.76 5.87 -9.94
N ARG A 257 7.34 6.60 -8.99
CA ARG A 257 7.09 8.04 -8.80
C ARG A 257 7.18 8.81 -10.11
N ALA A 258 8.19 8.52 -10.93
CA ALA A 258 8.39 9.19 -12.22
C ALA A 258 7.22 8.93 -13.18
N ALA A 259 6.81 7.67 -13.36
CA ALA A 259 5.66 7.35 -14.22
C ALA A 259 4.34 7.87 -13.65
N THR A 260 4.18 7.87 -12.32
CA THR A 260 2.99 8.40 -11.65
C THR A 260 2.84 9.90 -11.87
N ILE A 261 3.93 10.67 -11.72
CA ILE A 261 3.96 12.11 -12.04
C ILE A 261 3.64 12.32 -13.52
N ALA A 262 4.34 11.61 -14.42
CA ALA A 262 4.14 11.76 -15.86
C ALA A 262 2.70 11.45 -16.28
N ALA A 263 2.08 10.42 -15.69
CA ALA A 263 0.69 10.08 -15.93
C ALA A 263 -0.26 11.18 -15.44
N ALA A 264 -0.02 11.73 -14.24
CA ALA A 264 -0.86 12.80 -13.68
C ALA A 264 -0.76 14.08 -14.52
N ASP A 265 0.46 14.45 -14.90
CA ASP A 265 0.74 15.63 -15.73
C ASP A 265 0.07 15.51 -17.10
N THR A 266 0.22 14.35 -17.76
CA THR A 266 -0.38 14.08 -19.06
C THR A 266 -1.91 14.08 -19.02
N LEU A 267 -2.49 13.55 -17.94
CA LEU A 267 -3.94 13.41 -17.80
C LEU A 267 -4.61 14.64 -17.19
N GLY A 268 -3.85 15.62 -16.71
CA GLY A 268 -4.37 16.84 -16.09
C GLY A 268 -4.93 16.60 -14.70
N LEU A 269 -4.30 15.73 -13.90
CA LEU A 269 -4.68 15.47 -12.51
C LEU A 269 -3.64 16.06 -11.56
N PHE A 270 -4.09 16.62 -10.45
CA PHE A 270 -3.19 16.95 -9.34
C PHE A 270 -2.98 15.74 -8.43
N ILE A 271 -1.82 15.68 -7.80
CA ILE A 271 -1.55 14.82 -6.65
C ILE A 271 -1.14 15.73 -5.49
N LEU A 272 -1.74 15.56 -4.32
CA LEU A 272 -1.53 16.44 -3.17
C LEU A 272 -1.27 15.65 -1.90
N GLY A 273 -0.15 15.91 -1.23
CA GLY A 273 0.10 15.48 0.14
C GLY A 273 -0.37 16.54 1.13
N LEU A 274 -1.28 16.17 2.03
CA LEU A 274 -1.67 17.03 3.15
C LEU A 274 -0.79 16.74 4.36
N GLU A 275 -0.47 17.78 5.11
CA GLU A 275 0.12 17.57 6.43
C GLU A 275 -0.84 16.73 7.29
N PRO A 276 -0.33 15.74 8.05
CA PRO A 276 -1.13 15.03 9.04
C PRO A 276 -1.73 16.04 10.03
N ASP A 277 -2.96 15.80 10.49
CA ASP A 277 -3.52 16.61 11.56
C ASP A 277 -2.58 16.48 12.79
N PRO A 278 -2.25 17.59 13.49
CA PRO A 278 -1.44 17.50 14.69
C PRO A 278 -2.16 16.61 15.71
N THR A 279 -1.52 15.50 16.07
CA THR A 279 -1.98 14.54 17.09
C THR A 279 -2.01 15.15 18.48
#